data_AF-A0A8R2B7C5-F1
#
_entry.id   AF-A0A8R2B7C5-F1
#
_cell.length_a   1.000
_cell.length_b   1.000
_cell.length_c   1.000
_cell.angle_alpha   90.00
_cell.angle_beta   90.00
_cell.angle_gamma   90.00
#
_symmetry.space_group_name_H-M   'P 1'
#
loop_
_entity.id
_entity.type
_entity.pdbx_description
1 polymer ?
#
loop_
_entity_poly.entity_id
_entity_poly.type
_entity_poly.pdbx_seq_one_letter_code
_entity_poly.pdbx_strand_id
1 'polypeptide(L)'
;MVLKFKDKRDLHMLSTKHTDNMVMVPRRENKSKPEVVLDYNRCKSFIDLSDQMASYGSPLRKSLKWYRKVFELLLNTSVVNALCLFQKTTATRIKITDFRSNLIKYLTFKPNMNQELSNKHVLTTAKRNRCVQCYLNIAQEKGRKYSQSHCKKVTTKCFICNKQLCVPCFFVLHKT
;
A
#
# COMPACT_ATOMS: atom_id res chain seq x y z
N MET A 1 2.58 16.07 46.80
CA MET A 1 2.65 14.89 47.69
C MET A 1 3.86 14.03 47.36
N VAL A 2 4.56 13.57 48.40
CA VAL A 2 5.56 12.50 48.34
C VAL A 2 5.01 11.32 49.12
N LEU A 3 4.93 10.13 48.51
CA LEU A 3 4.33 8.95 49.15
C LEU A 3 5.23 7.72 48.97
N LYS A 4 5.37 6.94 50.04
CA LYS A 4 6.00 5.61 50.02
C LYS A 4 4.92 4.56 50.24
N PHE A 5 4.75 3.66 49.29
CA PHE A 5 3.81 2.54 49.37
C PHE A 5 4.55 1.22 49.24
N LYS A 6 4.25 0.25 50.09
CA LYS A 6 4.88 -1.08 50.03
C LYS A 6 3.90 -2.09 49.44
N ASP A 7 4.20 -2.57 48.23
CA ASP A 7 3.56 -3.75 47.66
C ASP A 7 4.51 -4.95 47.86
N LYS A 8 4.92 -5.67 46.81
CA LYS A 8 6.05 -6.62 46.88
C LYS A 8 7.40 -5.94 47.17
N ARG A 9 7.53 -4.69 46.74
CA ARG A 9 8.70 -3.82 46.90
C ARG A 9 8.23 -2.43 47.26
N ASP A 10 9.14 -1.62 47.80
CA ASP A 10 8.85 -0.22 48.10
C ASP A 10 8.68 0.58 46.79
N LEU A 11 7.58 1.31 46.70
CA LEU A 11 7.22 2.22 45.63
C LEU A 11 7.27 3.64 46.18
N HIS A 12 8.15 4.46 45.61
CA HIS A 12 8.27 5.87 45.93
C HIS A 12 7.60 6.69 44.83
N MET A 13 6.72 7.62 45.21
CA MET A 13 5.88 8.35 44.27
C MET A 13 5.90 9.84 44.59
N LEU A 14 5.88 10.63 43.53
CA LEU A 14 5.74 12.08 43.55
C LEU A 14 4.54 12.46 42.71
N SER A 15 3.68 13.31 43.26
CA SER A 15 2.47 13.74 42.57
C SER A 15 2.07 15.15 42.98
N THR A 16 1.69 15.97 42.01
CA THR A 16 1.13 17.31 42.23
C THR A 16 -0.40 17.34 42.22
N LYS A 17 -1.04 16.29 41.68
CA LYS A 17 -2.51 16.16 41.54
C LYS A 17 -3.16 15.37 42.68
N HIS A 18 -2.48 14.34 43.15
CA HIS A 18 -3.04 13.34 44.06
C HIS A 18 -2.69 13.63 45.53
N THR A 19 -3.62 13.34 46.42
CA THR A 19 -3.42 13.24 47.88
C THR A 19 -3.08 11.80 48.27
N ASP A 20 -2.98 11.53 49.57
CA ASP A 20 -2.67 10.23 50.17
C ASP A 20 -3.85 9.25 50.17
N ASN A 21 -4.89 9.56 49.37
CA ASN A 21 -6.08 8.75 49.21
C ASN A 21 -5.73 7.32 48.77
N MET A 22 -6.40 6.38 49.44
CA MET A 22 -6.31 4.96 49.17
C MET A 22 -7.64 4.45 48.63
N VAL A 23 -7.58 3.70 47.54
CA VAL A 23 -8.75 3.15 46.84
C VAL A 23 -8.74 1.64 46.98
N MET A 24 -9.88 1.07 47.36
CA MET A 24 -10.08 -0.37 47.39
C MET A 24 -10.21 -0.91 45.97
N VAL A 25 -9.26 -1.77 45.57
CA VAL A 25 -9.28 -2.41 44.25
C VAL A 25 -9.89 -3.81 44.37
N PRO A 26 -10.99 -4.08 43.65
CA PRO A 26 -11.56 -5.42 43.61
C PRO A 26 -10.61 -6.36 42.87
N ARG A 27 -10.06 -7.35 43.58
CA ARG A 27 -9.23 -8.44 43.04
C ARG A 27 -9.56 -9.73 43.82
N ARG A 28 -8.88 -10.84 43.53
CA ARG A 28 -9.02 -12.10 44.31
C ARG A 28 -8.90 -11.89 45.82
N GLU A 29 -8.10 -10.89 46.22
CA GLU A 29 -8.09 -10.30 47.55
C GLU A 29 -8.32 -8.80 47.38
N ASN A 30 -9.30 -8.23 48.08
CA ASN A 30 -9.52 -6.79 48.10
C ASN A 30 -8.28 -6.10 48.69
N LYS A 31 -7.56 -5.34 47.88
CA LYS A 31 -6.34 -4.63 48.31
C LYS A 31 -6.51 -3.14 48.15
N SER A 32 -6.21 -2.43 49.22
CA SER A 32 -6.13 -0.97 49.21
C SER A 32 -4.85 -0.54 48.48
N LYS A 33 -5.00 0.34 47.49
CA LYS A 33 -3.87 0.90 46.73
C LYS A 33 -3.97 2.42 46.67
N PRO A 34 -2.86 3.15 46.70
CA PRO A 34 -2.89 4.60 46.52
C PRO A 34 -3.52 4.95 45.17
N GLU A 35 -4.40 5.94 45.15
CA GLU A 35 -5.06 6.40 43.92
C GLU A 35 -4.04 6.76 42.83
N VAL A 36 -2.93 7.39 43.24
CA VAL A 36 -1.80 7.74 42.37
C VAL A 36 -1.21 6.54 41.63
N VAL A 37 -1.17 5.35 42.24
CA VAL A 37 -0.66 4.12 41.58
C VAL A 37 -1.61 3.67 40.48
N LEU A 38 -2.92 3.79 40.72
CA LEU A 38 -3.94 3.36 39.77
C LEU A 38 -3.94 4.27 38.54
N ASP A 39 -3.93 5.58 38.76
CA ASP A 39 -3.87 6.57 37.68
C ASP A 39 -2.56 6.46 36.89
N TYR A 40 -1.42 6.31 37.57
CA TYR A 40 -0.14 6.11 36.89
C TYR A 40 -0.16 4.87 35.99
N ASN A 41 -0.60 3.71 36.50
CA ASN A 41 -0.65 2.48 35.71
C ASN A 41 -1.64 2.57 34.55
N ARG A 42 -2.77 3.25 34.74
CA ARG A 42 -3.75 3.51 33.67
C ARG A 42 -3.13 4.37 32.57
N CYS A 43 -2.42 5.45 32.91
CA CYS A 43 -1.82 6.33 31.93
C CYS A 43 -0.62 5.68 31.22
N LYS A 44 0.23 4.97 31.97
CA LYS A 44 1.43 4.31 31.43
C LYS A 44 1.08 3.25 30.38
N SER A 45 -0.01 2.50 30.58
CA SER A 45 -0.39 1.41 29.68
C SER A 45 -0.72 1.87 28.26
N PHE A 46 -1.15 3.12 28.06
CA PHE A 46 -1.41 3.65 26.73
C PHE A 46 -0.14 3.83 25.89
N ILE A 47 0.99 4.16 26.54
CA ILE A 47 2.29 4.28 25.87
C ILE A 47 2.72 2.90 25.40
N ASP A 48 2.67 1.91 26.31
CA ASP A 48 3.04 0.53 26.00
C ASP A 48 2.15 -0.05 24.88
N LEU A 49 0.85 0.28 24.88
CA LEU A 49 -0.08 -0.13 23.82
C LEU A 49 0.26 0.50 22.47
N SER A 50 0.56 1.80 22.44
CA SER A 50 0.96 2.50 21.22
C SER A 50 2.24 1.89 20.63
N ASP A 51 3.24 1.62 21.47
CA ASP A 51 4.50 1.00 21.05
C ASP A 51 4.28 -0.43 20.54
N GLN A 52 3.43 -1.20 21.21
CA GLN A 52 3.03 -2.52 20.76
C GLN A 52 2.35 -2.46 19.39
N MET A 53 1.39 -1.55 19.20
CA MET A 53 0.71 -1.35 17.91
C MET A 53 1.67 -0.93 16.80
N ALA A 54 2.62 -0.05 17.10
CA ALA A 54 3.66 0.38 16.17
C ALA A 54 4.56 -0.78 15.75
N SER A 55 4.90 -1.69 16.67
CA SER A 55 5.77 -2.85 16.40
C SER A 55 5.19 -3.87 15.41
N TYR A 56 3.87 -3.99 15.31
CA TYR A 56 3.21 -4.99 14.47
C TYR A 56 3.36 -4.69 12.97
N GLY A 57 4.30 -5.34 12.29
CA GLY A 57 4.51 -5.13 10.86
C GLY A 57 5.36 -3.90 10.56
N SER A 58 6.30 -3.58 11.44
CA SER A 58 7.37 -2.63 11.13
C SER A 58 8.25 -3.16 9.98
N PRO A 59 8.43 -2.41 8.88
CA PRO A 59 9.40 -2.74 7.83
C PRO A 59 10.87 -2.50 8.23
N LEU A 60 11.17 -2.12 9.48
CA LEU A 60 12.54 -1.82 9.91
C LEU A 60 13.48 -3.01 9.66
N ARG A 61 14.53 -2.78 8.88
CA ARG A 61 15.64 -3.72 8.66
C ARG A 61 16.93 -3.17 9.26
N LYS A 62 17.87 -4.07 9.58
CA LYS A 62 19.22 -3.68 10.03
C LYS A 62 19.84 -2.73 8.99
N SER A 63 20.27 -1.54 9.43
CA SER A 63 20.90 -0.54 8.58
C SER A 63 21.91 0.28 9.38
N LEU A 64 23.00 0.67 8.73
CA LEU A 64 24.03 1.57 9.29
C LEU A 64 23.54 3.03 9.36
N LYS A 65 22.50 3.38 8.60
CA LYS A 65 21.99 4.76 8.51
C LYS A 65 20.94 5.01 9.59
N TRP A 66 21.31 5.73 10.65
CA TRP A 66 20.46 5.96 11.83
C TRP A 66 19.13 6.65 11.52
N TYR A 67 19.11 7.60 10.57
CA TYR A 67 17.90 8.38 10.23
C TYR A 67 16.75 7.50 9.72
N ARG A 68 17.05 6.32 9.15
CA ARG A 68 16.01 5.37 8.72
C ARG A 68 15.16 4.87 9.88
N LYS A 69 15.76 4.71 11.07
CA LYS A 69 15.03 4.34 12.29
C LYS A 69 14.07 5.44 12.73
N VAL A 70 14.50 6.70 12.63
CA VAL A 70 13.66 7.86 13.00
C VAL A 70 12.50 8.01 12.01
N PHE A 71 12.77 7.90 10.71
CA PHE A 71 11.73 7.94 9.69
C PHE A 71 10.69 6.83 9.89
N GLU A 72 11.15 5.62 10.16
CA GLU A 72 10.29 4.46 10.47
C GLU A 72 9.44 4.66 11.72
N LEU A 73 10.02 5.23 12.78
CA LEU A 73 9.30 5.57 14.01
C LEU A 73 8.16 6.54 13.70
N LEU A 74 8.46 7.63 12.98
CA LEU A 74 7.48 8.64 12.60
C LEU A 74 6.34 8.06 11.75
N LEU A 75 6.65 7.21 10.79
CA LEU A 75 5.64 6.55 9.94
C LEU A 75 4.74 5.62 10.76
N ASN A 76 5.30 4.75 11.60
CA ASN A 76 4.50 3.83 12.41
C ASN A 76 3.60 4.57 13.40
N THR A 77 4.13 5.61 14.06
CA THR A 77 3.31 6.48 14.93
C THR A 77 2.18 7.16 14.14
N SER A 78 2.46 7.63 12.93
CA SER A 78 1.44 8.24 12.05
C SER A 78 0.32 7.25 11.69
N VAL A 79 0.65 5.99 11.41
CA VAL A 79 -0.33 4.94 11.11
C VAL A 79 -1.19 4.61 12.34
N VAL A 80 -0.60 4.52 13.53
CA VAL A 80 -1.34 4.30 14.78
C VAL A 80 -2.30 5.45 15.06
N ASN A 81 -1.85 6.70 14.88
CA ASN A 81 -2.69 7.88 15.03
C ASN A 81 -3.84 7.90 14.01
N ALA A 82 -3.55 7.57 12.75
CA ALA A 82 -4.56 7.47 11.70
C ALA A 82 -5.61 6.39 12.02
N LEU A 83 -5.19 5.25 12.58
CA LEU A 83 -6.13 4.23 13.05
C LEU A 83 -7.02 4.75 14.17
N CYS A 84 -6.46 5.44 15.17
CA CYS A 84 -7.25 6.03 16.25
C CYS A 84 -8.28 7.04 15.72
N LEU A 85 -7.90 7.87 14.75
CA LEU A 85 -8.83 8.79 14.09
C LEU A 85 -9.91 8.05 13.31
N PHE A 86 -9.53 7.07 12.50
CA PHE A 86 -10.46 6.24 11.74
C PHE A 86 -11.53 5.64 12.67
N GLN A 87 -11.12 4.90 13.71
CA GLN A 87 -12.03 4.26 14.65
C GLN A 87 -12.95 5.26 15.38
N LYS A 88 -12.47 6.47 15.67
CA LYS A 88 -13.30 7.53 16.28
C LYS A 88 -14.34 8.08 15.31
N THR A 89 -13.98 8.27 14.05
CA THR A 89 -14.87 8.86 13.02
C THR A 89 -15.90 7.89 12.47
N THR A 90 -15.52 6.62 12.28
CA THR A 90 -16.39 5.59 11.68
C THR A 90 -17.12 4.74 12.71
N ALA A 91 -16.78 4.86 13.99
CA ALA A 91 -17.23 3.99 15.08
C ALA A 91 -16.94 2.48 14.83
N THR A 92 -16.06 2.15 13.87
CA THR A 92 -15.69 0.77 13.57
C THR A 92 -14.42 0.39 14.31
N ARG A 93 -14.41 -0.81 14.90
CA ARG A 93 -13.21 -1.36 15.53
C ARG A 93 -12.52 -2.33 14.57
N ILE A 94 -11.27 -2.03 14.24
CA ILE A 94 -10.42 -2.87 13.39
C ILE A 94 -9.03 -3.02 14.02
N LYS A 95 -8.37 -4.15 13.78
CA LYS A 95 -7.00 -4.36 14.26
C LYS A 95 -6.01 -3.56 13.41
N ILE A 96 -4.87 -3.20 14.00
CA ILE A 96 -3.81 -2.45 13.30
C ILE A 96 -3.27 -3.21 12.08
N THR A 97 -3.23 -4.54 12.12
CA THR A 97 -2.81 -5.39 11.00
C THR A 97 -3.76 -5.28 9.80
N ASP A 98 -5.06 -5.26 10.07
CA ASP A 98 -6.10 -5.16 9.04
C ASP A 98 -6.12 -3.75 8.45
N PHE A 99 -5.97 -2.74 9.30
CA PHE A 99 -5.83 -1.35 8.87
C PHE A 99 -4.62 -1.14 7.96
N ARG A 100 -3.45 -1.67 8.34
CA ARG A 100 -2.24 -1.65 7.51
C ARG A 100 -2.46 -2.37 6.17
N SER A 101 -3.13 -3.53 6.19
CA SER A 101 -3.44 -4.28 4.97
C SER A 101 -4.33 -3.49 4.02
N ASN A 102 -5.34 -2.79 4.55
CA ASN A 102 -6.19 -1.91 3.75
C ASN A 102 -5.42 -0.70 3.22
N LEU A 103 -4.60 -0.05 4.05
CA LEU A 103 -3.71 1.03 3.64
C LEU A 103 -2.82 0.61 2.47
N ILE A 104 -2.18 -0.56 2.55
CA ILE A 104 -1.35 -1.09 1.47
C ILE A 104 -2.17 -1.27 0.20
N LYS A 105 -3.36 -1.89 0.29
CA LYS A 105 -4.26 -2.05 -0.87
C LYS A 105 -4.57 -0.71 -1.52
N TYR A 106 -4.94 0.32 -0.75
CA TYR A 106 -5.26 1.64 -1.29
C TYR A 106 -4.04 2.37 -1.87
N LEU A 107 -2.88 2.29 -1.22
CA LEU A 107 -1.65 2.97 -1.68
C LEU A 107 -1.00 2.30 -2.89
N THR A 108 -1.19 0.98 -3.03
CA THR A 108 -0.66 0.20 -4.15
C THR A 108 -1.67 -0.02 -5.27
N PHE A 109 -2.94 0.31 -5.03
CA PHE A 109 -3.96 0.32 -6.07
C PHE A 109 -3.54 1.32 -7.14
N LYS A 110 -3.00 0.77 -8.23
CA LYS A 110 -2.95 1.50 -9.49
C LYS A 110 -4.35 1.33 -10.07
N PRO A 111 -5.19 2.38 -10.14
CA PRO A 111 -6.29 2.30 -11.09
C PRO A 111 -5.67 1.87 -12.41
N ASN A 112 -6.36 1.02 -13.16
CA ASN A 112 -6.12 0.96 -14.59
C ASN A 112 -6.42 2.38 -15.08
N MET A 113 -5.41 3.25 -15.00
CA MET A 113 -5.22 4.34 -15.91
C MET A 113 -5.20 3.59 -17.22
N ASN A 114 -6.38 3.47 -17.83
CA ASN A 114 -6.54 2.97 -19.17
C ASN A 114 -5.42 3.65 -19.91
N GLN A 115 -4.43 2.84 -20.25
CA GLN A 115 -3.24 3.16 -20.99
C GLN A 115 -3.60 4.37 -21.82
N GLU A 116 -3.05 5.55 -21.47
CA GLU A 116 -3.29 6.78 -22.24
C GLU A 116 -3.38 6.31 -23.67
N LEU A 117 -4.53 6.51 -24.32
CA LEU A 117 -4.72 6.15 -25.72
C LEU A 117 -3.68 6.97 -26.47
N SER A 118 -2.48 6.43 -26.47
CA SER A 118 -1.36 6.85 -27.24
C SER A 118 -1.86 6.50 -28.61
N ASN A 119 -2.38 7.50 -29.32
CA ASN A 119 -2.70 7.47 -30.74
C ASN A 119 -1.49 7.03 -31.61
N LYS A 120 -0.39 6.57 -30.99
CA LYS A 120 0.71 5.89 -31.64
C LYS A 120 0.23 4.53 -32.12
N HIS A 121 0.29 4.39 -33.43
CA HIS A 121 0.17 3.10 -34.07
C HIS A 121 1.28 2.19 -33.53
N VAL A 122 0.93 0.98 -33.09
CA VAL A 122 1.88 -0.05 -32.64
C VAL A 122 1.49 -1.39 -33.26
N LEU A 123 2.50 -2.19 -33.64
CA LEU A 123 2.28 -3.55 -34.08
C LEU A 123 2.03 -4.47 -32.88
N THR A 124 0.93 -5.20 -32.93
CA THR A 124 0.53 -6.22 -31.97
C THR A 124 0.44 -7.59 -32.65
N THR A 125 0.53 -8.66 -31.87
CA THR A 125 0.42 -10.04 -32.38
C THR A 125 -1.03 -10.38 -32.74
N ALA A 126 -1.19 -11.12 -33.84
CA ALA A 126 -2.48 -11.54 -34.36
C ALA A 126 -2.37 -12.85 -35.15
N LYS A 127 -3.53 -13.44 -35.46
CA LYS A 127 -3.62 -14.61 -36.35
C LYS A 127 -2.92 -14.33 -37.68
N ARG A 128 -2.16 -15.31 -38.17
CA ARG A 128 -1.37 -15.19 -39.40
C ARG A 128 -2.29 -14.86 -40.58
N ASN A 129 -2.07 -13.72 -41.22
CA ASN A 129 -2.84 -13.27 -42.39
C ASN A 129 -1.94 -12.49 -43.37
N ARG A 130 -2.41 -12.25 -44.60
CA ARG A 130 -1.69 -11.48 -45.63
C ARG A 130 -1.54 -10.03 -45.21
N CYS A 131 -0.37 -9.44 -45.47
CA CYS A 131 -0.15 -8.01 -45.29
C CYS A 131 -1.00 -7.24 -46.31
N VAL A 132 -1.83 -6.30 -45.83
CA VAL A 132 -2.76 -5.53 -46.68
C VAL A 132 -2.02 -4.73 -47.74
N GLN A 133 -0.95 -4.00 -47.34
CA GLN A 133 -0.23 -3.14 -48.28
C GLN A 133 0.57 -3.94 -49.33
N CYS A 134 1.25 -5.02 -48.93
CA CYS A 134 1.91 -5.90 -49.90
C CYS A 134 0.92 -6.50 -50.90
N TYR A 135 -0.27 -6.88 -50.45
CA TYR A 135 -1.30 -7.40 -51.36
C TYR A 135 -1.71 -6.35 -52.39
N LEU A 136 -1.96 -5.10 -51.97
CA LEU A 136 -2.33 -4.01 -52.87
C LEU A 136 -1.25 -3.72 -53.90
N ASN A 137 0.02 -3.60 -53.48
CA ASN A 137 1.12 -3.34 -54.40
C ASN A 137 1.29 -4.45 -55.44
N ILE A 138 1.27 -5.72 -55.01
CA ILE A 138 1.41 -6.86 -55.94
C ILE A 138 0.17 -6.98 -56.84
N ALA A 139 -1.02 -6.67 -56.33
CA ALA A 139 -2.25 -6.71 -57.12
C ALA A 139 -2.26 -5.66 -58.22
N GLN A 140 -1.69 -4.47 -57.97
CA GLN A 140 -1.53 -3.42 -58.97
C GLN A 140 -0.54 -3.82 -60.08
N GLU A 141 0.58 -4.45 -59.74
CA GLU A 141 1.61 -4.82 -60.72
C GLU A 141 1.28 -6.10 -61.50
N LYS A 142 0.77 -7.12 -60.82
CA LYS A 142 0.70 -8.51 -61.33
C LYS A 142 -0.70 -9.12 -61.25
N GLY A 143 -1.70 -8.35 -60.83
CA GLY A 143 -3.10 -8.76 -60.76
C GLY A 143 -3.46 -9.61 -59.53
N ARG A 144 -4.76 -9.87 -59.38
CA ARG A 144 -5.37 -10.51 -58.20
C ARG A 144 -4.93 -11.96 -57.97
N LYS A 145 -4.90 -12.79 -59.01
CA LYS A 145 -4.57 -14.23 -58.88
C LYS A 145 -3.14 -14.42 -58.37
N TYR A 146 -2.20 -13.64 -58.90
CA TYR A 146 -0.79 -13.69 -58.52
C TYR A 146 -0.57 -13.19 -57.08
N SER A 147 -1.24 -12.10 -56.69
CA SER A 147 -1.12 -11.51 -55.35
C SER A 147 -1.69 -12.41 -54.24
N GLN A 148 -2.72 -13.23 -54.51
CA GLN A 148 -3.25 -14.15 -53.50
C GLN A 148 -2.28 -15.26 -53.08
N SER A 149 -1.44 -15.73 -54.00
CA SER A 149 -0.45 -16.80 -53.76
C SER A 149 0.90 -16.27 -53.29
N HIS A 150 1.33 -15.09 -53.76
CA HIS A 150 2.68 -14.56 -53.52
C HIS A 150 2.74 -13.45 -52.47
N CYS A 151 1.61 -12.98 -51.93
CA CYS A 151 1.62 -11.95 -50.88
C CYS A 151 2.18 -12.49 -49.56
N LYS A 152 3.08 -11.69 -48.96
CA LYS A 152 3.64 -11.95 -47.62
C LYS A 152 2.55 -12.12 -46.57
N LYS A 153 2.61 -13.23 -45.83
CA LYS A 153 1.75 -13.49 -44.65
C LYS A 153 2.53 -13.16 -43.38
N VAL A 154 1.92 -12.37 -42.49
CA VAL A 154 2.51 -11.90 -41.24
C VAL A 154 1.60 -12.21 -40.06
N THR A 155 2.17 -12.23 -38.86
CA THR A 155 1.46 -12.41 -37.57
C THR A 155 1.29 -11.09 -36.81
N THR A 156 1.51 -9.96 -37.48
CA THR A 156 1.50 -8.62 -36.90
C THR A 156 0.37 -7.77 -37.48
N LYS A 157 -0.35 -7.04 -36.61
CA LYS A 157 -1.38 -6.06 -37.00
C LYS A 157 -1.19 -4.73 -36.29
N CYS A 158 -1.56 -3.63 -36.92
CA CYS A 158 -1.64 -2.34 -36.24
C CYS A 158 -2.81 -2.38 -35.24
N PHE A 159 -2.55 -2.01 -33.98
CA PHE A 159 -3.58 -1.96 -32.93
C PHE A 159 -4.70 -0.96 -33.27
N ILE A 160 -4.34 0.23 -33.74
CA ILE A 160 -5.29 1.32 -34.03
C ILE A 160 -6.05 1.08 -35.34
N CYS A 161 -5.33 0.81 -36.43
CA CYS A 161 -5.98 0.60 -37.73
C CYS A 161 -6.68 -0.76 -37.88
N ASN A 162 -6.38 -1.71 -37.00
CA ASN A 162 -6.77 -3.12 -37.13
C ASN A 162 -6.42 -3.74 -38.50
N LYS A 163 -5.35 -3.24 -39.15
CA LYS A 163 -4.85 -3.71 -40.45
C LYS A 163 -3.65 -4.64 -40.25
N GLN A 164 -3.65 -5.77 -40.97
CA GLN A 164 -2.52 -6.71 -40.98
C GLN A 164 -1.36 -6.11 -41.78
N LEU A 165 -0.22 -5.85 -41.13
CA LEU A 165 0.91 -5.15 -41.74
C LEU A 165 2.22 -5.83 -41.39
N CYS A 166 3.09 -5.99 -42.38
CA CYS A 166 4.48 -6.34 -42.13
C CYS A 166 5.24 -5.12 -41.59
N VAL A 167 6.36 -5.35 -40.90
CA VAL A 167 7.17 -4.27 -40.30
C VAL A 167 7.51 -3.15 -41.31
N PRO A 168 7.99 -3.44 -42.54
CA PRO A 168 8.20 -2.39 -43.54
C PRO A 168 6.95 -1.59 -43.88
N CYS A 169 5.83 -2.26 -44.18
CA CYS A 169 4.58 -1.58 -44.55
C CYS A 169 3.98 -0.77 -43.40
N PHE A 170 4.24 -1.16 -42.15
CA PHE A 170 3.83 -0.40 -40.99
C PHE A 170 4.55 0.96 -40.94
N PHE A 171 5.87 0.99 -41.10
CA PHE A 171 6.62 2.25 -41.11
C PHE A 171 6.29 3.14 -42.32
N VAL A 172 5.96 2.54 -43.48
CA VAL A 172 5.51 3.30 -44.65
C VAL A 172 4.16 3.98 -44.43
N LEU A 173 3.20 3.26 -43.83
CA LEU A 173 1.83 3.76 -43.64
C LEU A 173 1.66 4.63 -42.39
N HIS A 174 2.52 4.48 -41.40
CA HIS A 174 2.40 5.14 -40.10
C HIS A 174 3.69 5.89 -39.78
N LYS A 175 4.06 6.82 -40.68
CA LYS A 175 5.17 7.75 -40.46
C LYS A 175 5.07 8.31 -39.04
N THR A 176 5.99 7.87 -38.19
CA THR A 176 6.31 8.51 -36.91
C THR A 176 7.03 9.80 -37.16
#